data_AF-A0A972Y549-F1
#
_entry.id   AF-A0A972Y549-F1
#
_cell.length_a   1.000
_cell.length_b   1.000
_cell.length_c   1.000
_cell.angle_alpha   90.00
_cell.angle_beta   90.00
_cell.angle_gamma   90.00
#
_symmetry.space_group_name_H-M   'P 1'
#
loop_
_entity.id
_entity.type
_entity.pdbx_description
1 polymer ?
#
loop_
_entity_poly.entity_id
_entity_poly.type
_entity_poly.pdbx_seq_one_letter_code
_entity_poly.pdbx_strand_id
1 'polypeptide(L)'
;MSAGARELESQYSVNINSAKISIAVYGKLVQGLEFKRALSSPDMEYYLERFYVEGGTSALEKPNKALWKHISYYEKKNDVNLRSLRQVAERCMGKINSVTSFDELDNSFQAAINKARQNSEKERELFLQSASKKPRSHTVTVKVYDRNPHVVVVTLLRANGQCEKCFSKAPFTRKSDNSPYLEVHHKIRLADNGDDSVENTIALCPNCHREKHYG
;
A
#
# COMPACT_ATOMS: atom_id res chain seq x y z
N MET A 1 25.32 -0.58 -24.23
CA MET A 1 25.71 -1.56 -23.17
C MET A 1 25.51 -0.88 -21.83
N SER A 2 24.75 -1.46 -20.89
CA SER A 2 24.52 -0.80 -19.60
C SER A 2 25.82 -0.75 -18.79
N ALA A 3 26.19 0.44 -18.30
CA ALA A 3 27.38 0.65 -17.47
C ALA A 3 27.41 -0.32 -16.27
N GLY A 4 26.25 -0.56 -15.65
CA GLY A 4 26.13 -1.50 -14.53
C GLY A 4 26.49 -2.95 -14.84
N ALA A 5 26.36 -3.43 -16.09
CA ALA A 5 26.78 -4.81 -16.41
C ALA A 5 28.32 -4.95 -16.40
N ARG A 6 29.02 -3.90 -16.85
CA ARG A 6 30.50 -3.86 -16.83
C ARG A 6 31.04 -3.71 -15.42
N GLU A 7 30.33 -2.96 -14.58
CA GLU A 7 30.67 -2.80 -13.16
C GLU A 7 30.54 -4.12 -12.39
N LEU A 8 29.46 -4.88 -12.62
CA LEU A 8 29.28 -6.22 -12.03
C LEU A 8 30.39 -7.19 -12.46
N GLU A 9 30.84 -7.10 -13.72
CA GLU A 9 31.94 -7.91 -14.23
C GLU A 9 33.29 -7.50 -13.61
N SER A 10 33.60 -6.21 -13.58
CA SER A 10 34.92 -5.73 -13.14
C SER A 10 35.12 -5.78 -11.63
N GLN A 11 34.08 -5.49 -10.84
CA GLN A 11 34.20 -5.41 -9.38
C GLN A 11 33.85 -6.73 -8.68
N TYR A 12 32.92 -7.51 -9.24
CA TYR A 12 32.36 -8.69 -8.58
C TYR A 12 32.58 -9.99 -9.37
N SER A 13 33.34 -9.93 -10.47
CA SER A 13 33.66 -11.08 -11.33
C SER A 13 32.43 -11.83 -11.85
N VAL A 14 31.28 -11.14 -11.97
CA VAL A 14 30.05 -11.73 -12.51
C VAL A 14 30.21 -11.84 -14.03
N ASN A 15 29.86 -13.00 -14.59
CA ASN A 15 29.85 -13.17 -16.04
C ASN A 15 29.00 -12.08 -16.71
N ILE A 16 29.57 -11.37 -17.70
CA ILE A 16 28.92 -10.23 -18.35
C ILE A 16 27.55 -10.54 -18.97
N ASN A 17 27.33 -11.76 -19.45
CA ASN A 17 26.04 -12.17 -20.00
C ASN A 17 25.01 -12.40 -18.89
N SER A 18 25.42 -13.00 -17.77
CA SER A 18 24.58 -13.13 -16.58
C SER A 18 24.23 -11.76 -16.00
N ALA A 19 25.20 -10.85 -15.88
CA ALA A 19 24.98 -9.49 -15.41
C ALA A 19 23.93 -8.74 -16.27
N LYS A 20 24.03 -8.86 -17.60
CA LYS A 20 23.04 -8.28 -18.53
C LYS A 20 21.64 -8.86 -18.32
N ILE A 21 21.53 -10.18 -18.14
CA ILE A 21 20.24 -10.84 -17.91
C ILE A 21 19.64 -10.38 -16.58
N SER A 22 20.43 -10.37 -15.50
CA SER A 22 20.00 -9.91 -14.18
C SER A 22 19.46 -8.49 -14.20
N ILE A 23 20.19 -7.54 -14.81
CA ILE A 23 19.74 -6.14 -14.92
C ILE A 23 18.46 -6.04 -15.75
N ALA A 24 18.38 -6.77 -16.87
CA ALA A 24 17.21 -6.73 -17.74
C ALA A 24 15.96 -7.32 -17.06
N VAL A 25 16.11 -8.44 -16.35
CA VAL A 25 15.03 -9.07 -15.59
C VAL A 25 14.59 -8.16 -14.46
N TYR A 26 15.52 -7.60 -13.68
CA TYR A 26 15.19 -6.65 -12.61
C TYR A 26 14.36 -5.48 -13.14
N GLY A 27 14.74 -4.86 -14.26
CA GLY A 27 13.97 -3.78 -14.87
C GLY A 27 12.54 -4.18 -15.26
N LYS A 28 12.30 -5.44 -15.64
CA LYS A 28 10.96 -5.98 -15.92
C LYS A 28 10.18 -6.29 -14.65
N LEU A 29 10.84 -6.77 -13.59
CA LEU A 29 10.25 -6.99 -12.27
C LEU A 29 9.70 -5.68 -11.69
N VAL A 30 10.50 -4.60 -11.70
CA VAL A 30 10.09 -3.25 -11.24
C VAL A 30 8.81 -2.78 -11.93
N GLN A 31 8.65 -3.09 -13.22
CA GLN A 31 7.51 -2.63 -14.04
C GLN A 31 6.33 -3.61 -14.07
N GLY A 32 6.47 -4.84 -13.56
CA GLY A 32 5.43 -5.88 -13.65
C GLY A 32 5.20 -6.41 -15.08
N LEU A 33 6.26 -6.41 -15.90
CA LEU A 33 6.21 -6.80 -17.32
C LEU A 33 6.75 -8.22 -17.53
N GLU A 34 6.28 -8.88 -18.59
CA GLU A 34 6.79 -10.18 -19.01
C GLU A 34 8.28 -10.10 -19.38
N PHE A 35 9.03 -11.13 -19.01
CA PHE A 35 10.42 -11.34 -19.45
C PHE A 35 10.58 -12.76 -19.99
N LYS A 36 11.48 -12.94 -20.97
CA LYS A 36 11.63 -14.21 -21.71
C LYS A 36 12.80 -15.07 -21.24
N ARG A 37 13.83 -14.46 -20.66
CA ARG A 37 14.97 -15.16 -20.05
C ARG A 37 14.82 -15.13 -18.53
N ALA A 38 14.86 -16.30 -17.92
CA ALA A 38 14.71 -16.46 -16.49
C ALA A 38 16.06 -16.37 -15.77
N LEU A 39 16.00 -15.94 -14.52
CA LEU A 39 17.04 -16.22 -13.55
C LEU A 39 16.76 -17.56 -12.88
N SER A 40 17.74 -18.08 -12.13
CA SER A 40 17.51 -19.28 -11.31
C SER A 40 16.44 -19.02 -10.24
N SER A 41 15.81 -20.08 -9.72
CA SER A 41 14.84 -19.92 -8.62
C SER A 41 15.44 -19.23 -7.38
N PRO A 42 16.68 -19.56 -6.93
CA PRO A 42 17.33 -18.83 -5.84
C PRO A 42 17.55 -17.34 -6.14
N ASP A 43 17.99 -16.98 -7.34
CA ASP A 43 18.18 -15.57 -7.71
C ASP A 43 16.84 -14.81 -7.74
N MET A 44 15.80 -15.45 -8.26
CA MET A 44 14.46 -14.87 -8.30
C MET A 44 13.92 -14.65 -6.88
N GLU A 45 14.11 -15.63 -6.00
CA GLU A 45 13.76 -15.51 -4.59
C GLU A 45 14.50 -14.35 -3.92
N TYR A 46 15.80 -14.23 -4.13
CA TYR A 46 16.60 -13.11 -3.63
C TYR A 46 16.05 -11.75 -4.07
N TYR A 47 15.73 -11.58 -5.37
CA TYR A 47 15.16 -10.31 -5.85
C TYR A 47 13.82 -10.00 -5.20
N LEU A 48 12.91 -10.97 -5.12
CA LEU A 48 11.60 -10.76 -4.48
C LEU A 48 11.78 -10.41 -3.00
N GLU A 49 12.64 -11.11 -2.26
CA GLU A 49 12.96 -10.76 -0.87
C GLU A 49 13.50 -9.35 -0.73
N ARG A 50 14.34 -8.89 -1.67
CA ARG A 50 14.85 -7.53 -1.64
C ARG A 50 13.75 -6.49 -1.85
N PHE A 51 12.84 -6.70 -2.80
CA PHE A 51 11.65 -5.84 -2.97
C PHE A 51 10.81 -5.78 -1.70
N TYR A 52 10.62 -6.92 -1.04
CA TYR A 52 9.88 -6.99 0.22
C TYR A 52 10.58 -6.23 1.36
N VAL A 53 11.89 -6.43 1.54
CA VAL A 53 12.67 -5.75 2.58
C VAL A 53 12.69 -4.24 2.39
N GLU A 54 12.76 -3.76 1.15
CA GLU A 54 12.84 -2.33 0.84
C GLU A 54 11.48 -1.62 0.84
N GLY A 55 10.41 -2.29 0.41
CA GLY A 55 9.11 -1.65 0.16
C GLY A 55 7.89 -2.38 0.71
N GLY A 56 8.08 -3.43 1.52
CA GLY A 56 7.00 -4.21 2.11
C GLY A 56 6.22 -5.06 1.09
N THR A 57 5.01 -5.47 1.46
CA THR A 57 4.18 -6.36 0.62
C THR A 57 3.69 -5.70 -0.67
N SER A 58 3.38 -4.40 -0.66
CA SER A 58 2.94 -3.69 -1.87
C SER A 58 4.03 -3.64 -2.95
N ALA A 59 5.30 -3.56 -2.55
CA ALA A 59 6.43 -3.61 -3.47
C ALA A 59 6.61 -4.99 -4.14
N LEU A 60 5.97 -6.06 -3.62
CA LEU A 60 6.00 -7.39 -4.23
C LEU A 60 4.99 -7.58 -5.37
N GLU A 61 3.95 -6.73 -5.47
CA GLU A 61 2.86 -6.94 -6.44
C GLU A 61 3.35 -6.97 -7.90
N LYS A 62 4.12 -5.95 -8.29
CA LYS A 62 4.67 -5.85 -9.65
C LYS A 62 5.67 -6.97 -9.95
N PRO A 63 6.70 -7.22 -9.11
CA PRO A 63 7.61 -8.34 -9.30
C PRO A 63 6.92 -9.71 -9.38
N ASN A 64 5.96 -9.99 -8.49
CA ASN A 64 5.22 -11.25 -8.50
C ASN A 64 4.36 -11.42 -9.77
N LYS A 65 3.74 -10.33 -10.24
CA LYS A 65 3.01 -10.29 -11.52
C LYS A 65 3.93 -10.58 -12.72
N ALA A 66 5.13 -9.97 -12.75
CA ALA A 66 6.12 -10.23 -13.79
C ALA A 66 6.58 -11.69 -13.80
N LEU A 67 6.81 -12.27 -12.61
CA LEU A 67 7.19 -13.68 -12.47
C LEU A 67 6.10 -14.62 -12.99
N TRP A 68 4.83 -14.40 -12.63
CA TRP A 68 3.73 -15.20 -13.16
C TRP A 68 3.60 -15.12 -14.68
N LYS A 69 3.74 -13.92 -15.26
CA LYS A 69 3.76 -13.75 -16.73
C LYS A 69 4.87 -14.57 -17.38
N HIS A 70 6.07 -14.55 -16.79
CA HIS A 70 7.19 -15.36 -17.27
C HIS A 70 6.90 -16.86 -17.19
N ILE A 71 6.39 -17.34 -16.05
CA ILE A 71 6.03 -18.75 -15.86
C ILE A 71 5.03 -19.18 -16.94
N SER A 72 3.93 -18.45 -17.09
CA SER A 72 2.89 -18.77 -18.08
C SER A 72 3.43 -18.78 -19.52
N TYR A 73 4.26 -17.79 -19.87
CA TYR A 73 4.91 -17.74 -21.19
C TYR A 73 5.79 -18.97 -21.44
N TYR A 74 6.67 -19.29 -20.49
CA TYR A 74 7.69 -20.31 -20.67
C TYR A 74 7.11 -21.72 -20.68
N GLU A 75 6.17 -22.00 -19.78
CA GLU A 75 5.46 -23.28 -19.72
C GLU A 75 4.67 -23.53 -21.01
N LYS A 76 3.93 -22.53 -21.50
CA LYS A 76 3.19 -22.63 -22.77
C LYS A 76 4.10 -22.86 -23.96
N LYS A 77 5.26 -22.19 -24.01
CA LYS A 77 6.18 -22.26 -25.14
C LYS A 77 6.92 -23.59 -25.21
N ASN A 78 7.30 -24.15 -24.07
CA ASN A 78 8.19 -25.31 -24.01
C ASN A 78 7.48 -26.60 -23.56
N ASP A 79 6.18 -26.53 -23.25
CA ASP A 79 5.39 -27.65 -22.73
C ASP A 79 6.00 -28.30 -21.48
N VAL A 80 6.34 -27.44 -20.51
CA VAL A 80 6.97 -27.85 -19.23
C VAL A 80 6.23 -27.23 -18.05
N ASN A 81 6.52 -27.70 -16.84
CA ASN A 81 6.09 -27.09 -15.59
C ASN A 81 7.28 -26.53 -14.82
N LEU A 82 7.29 -25.23 -14.55
CA LEU A 82 8.35 -24.54 -13.79
C LEU A 82 8.05 -24.61 -12.28
N ARG A 83 7.98 -25.83 -11.74
CA ARG A 83 7.53 -26.10 -10.36
C ARG A 83 8.22 -25.23 -9.29
N SER A 84 9.55 -25.10 -9.37
CA SER A 84 10.31 -24.30 -8.40
C SER A 84 10.00 -22.81 -8.46
N LEU A 85 9.79 -22.25 -9.66
CA LEU A 85 9.41 -20.83 -9.80
C LEU A 85 7.96 -20.60 -9.40
N ARG A 86 7.06 -21.57 -9.63
CA ARG A 86 5.69 -21.53 -9.10
C ARG A 86 5.69 -21.47 -7.58
N GLN A 87 6.47 -22.31 -6.90
CA GLN A 87 6.60 -22.26 -5.44
C GLN A 87 7.11 -20.91 -4.94
N VAL A 88 8.10 -20.31 -5.61
CA VAL A 88 8.57 -18.95 -5.28
C VAL A 88 7.44 -17.92 -5.43
N ALA A 89 6.71 -17.96 -6.55
CA ALA A 89 5.60 -17.04 -6.82
C ALA A 89 4.42 -17.23 -5.85
N GLU A 90 4.11 -18.47 -5.47
CA GLU A 90 3.08 -18.82 -4.50
C GLU A 90 3.45 -18.36 -3.09
N ARG A 91 4.70 -18.54 -2.64
CA ARG A 91 5.18 -17.98 -1.37
C ARG A 91 5.08 -16.46 -1.35
N CYS A 92 5.48 -15.81 -2.44
CA CYS A 92 5.37 -14.37 -2.61
C CYS A 92 3.91 -13.91 -2.55
N MET A 93 3.01 -14.62 -3.25
CA MET A 93 1.57 -14.39 -3.20
C MET A 93 0.99 -14.59 -1.79
N GLY A 94 1.47 -15.60 -1.06
CA GLY A 94 1.12 -15.81 0.35
C GLY A 94 1.48 -14.61 1.22
N LYS A 95 2.68 -14.02 1.03
CA LYS A 95 3.11 -12.79 1.72
C LYS A 95 2.25 -11.59 1.35
N ILE A 96 1.93 -11.42 0.06
CA ILE A 96 1.03 -10.35 -0.42
C ILE A 96 -0.35 -10.50 0.22
N ASN A 97 -0.91 -11.70 0.19
CA ASN A 97 -2.25 -11.99 0.72
C ASN A 97 -2.31 -12.01 2.26
N SER A 98 -1.18 -12.22 2.95
CA SER A 98 -1.13 -12.24 4.42
C SER A 98 -1.18 -10.85 5.06
N VAL A 99 -1.00 -9.79 4.28
CA VAL A 99 -1.15 -8.41 4.74
C VAL A 99 -2.37 -7.82 4.05
N THR A 100 -3.54 -7.97 4.67
CA THR A 100 -4.70 -7.18 4.27
C THR A 100 -4.42 -5.74 4.69
N SER A 101 -4.31 -4.84 3.72
CA SER A 101 -4.19 -3.42 4.05
C SER A 101 -5.43 -2.96 4.82
N PHE A 102 -5.30 -1.90 5.62
CA PHE A 102 -6.47 -1.35 6.31
C PHE A 102 -7.59 -1.00 5.32
N ASP A 103 -7.24 -0.47 4.16
CA ASP A 103 -8.19 -0.11 3.10
C ASP A 103 -8.91 -1.35 2.52
N GLU A 104 -8.21 -2.48 2.35
CA GLU A 104 -8.83 -3.73 1.90
C GLU A 104 -9.78 -4.33 2.94
N LEU A 105 -9.41 -4.27 4.23
CA LEU A 105 -10.29 -4.69 5.32
C LEU A 105 -11.55 -3.82 5.35
N ASP A 106 -11.39 -2.50 5.22
CA ASP A 106 -12.52 -1.56 5.20
C ASP A 106 -13.41 -1.82 3.98
N ASN A 107 -12.85 -1.96 2.78
CA ASN A 107 -13.60 -2.27 1.57
C ASN A 107 -14.38 -3.59 1.67
N SER A 108 -13.75 -4.64 2.22
CA SER A 108 -14.42 -5.93 2.48
C SER A 108 -15.58 -5.78 3.45
N PHE A 109 -15.37 -5.00 4.52
CA PHE A 109 -16.40 -4.72 5.50
C PHE A 109 -17.56 -3.90 4.92
N GLN A 110 -17.30 -2.88 4.11
CA GLN A 110 -18.33 -2.12 3.40
C GLN A 110 -19.16 -2.99 2.46
N ALA A 111 -18.52 -3.92 1.74
CA ALA A 111 -19.23 -4.89 0.92
C ALA A 111 -20.14 -5.80 1.76
N ALA A 112 -19.68 -6.24 2.93
CA ALA A 112 -20.48 -7.02 3.88
C ALA A 112 -21.67 -6.21 4.44
N ILE A 113 -21.48 -4.92 4.75
CA ILE A 113 -22.56 -4.01 5.15
C ILE A 113 -23.61 -3.91 4.04
N ASN A 114 -23.18 -3.70 2.79
CA ASN A 114 -24.10 -3.58 1.66
C ASN A 114 -24.93 -4.84 1.45
N LYS A 115 -24.31 -6.02 1.62
CA LYS A 115 -25.04 -7.29 1.64
C LYS A 115 -26.03 -7.37 2.80
N ALA A 116 -25.61 -7.02 4.02
CA ALA A 116 -26.48 -7.03 5.19
C ALA A 116 -27.67 -6.07 5.08
N ARG A 117 -27.53 -4.94 4.36
CA ARG A 117 -28.62 -3.99 4.08
C ARG A 117 -29.71 -4.60 3.18
N GLN A 118 -29.36 -5.55 2.32
CA GLN A 118 -30.32 -6.24 1.44
C GLN A 118 -31.16 -7.28 2.19
N ASN A 119 -30.71 -7.72 3.36
CA ASN A 119 -31.45 -8.66 4.18
C ASN A 119 -32.69 -8.00 4.80
N SER A 120 -33.77 -8.76 4.93
CA SER A 120 -34.93 -8.40 5.73
C SER A 120 -34.57 -8.25 7.22
N GLU A 121 -35.43 -7.57 7.96
CA GLU A 121 -35.27 -7.40 9.41
C GLU A 121 -35.14 -8.76 10.14
N LYS A 122 -36.04 -9.69 9.82
CA LYS A 122 -36.05 -11.05 10.39
C LYS A 122 -34.75 -11.81 10.09
N GLU A 123 -34.22 -11.71 8.88
CA GLU A 123 -32.94 -12.34 8.55
C GLU A 123 -31.79 -11.74 9.36
N ARG A 124 -31.73 -10.41 9.50
CA ARG A 124 -30.71 -9.74 10.32
C ARG A 124 -30.78 -10.19 11.78
N GLU A 125 -31.98 -10.31 12.35
CA GLU A 125 -32.17 -10.82 13.71
C GLU A 125 -31.63 -12.25 13.89
N LEU A 126 -31.91 -13.14 12.94
CA LEU A 126 -31.40 -14.52 12.96
C LEU A 126 -29.86 -14.56 12.89
N PHE A 127 -29.25 -13.71 12.06
CA PHE A 127 -27.79 -13.56 12.01
C PHE A 127 -27.24 -13.06 13.36
N LEU A 128 -27.89 -12.08 13.99
CA LEU A 128 -27.43 -11.54 15.28
C LEU A 128 -27.58 -12.53 16.43
N GLN A 129 -28.62 -13.37 16.44
CA GLN A 129 -28.82 -14.40 17.46
C GLN A 129 -27.76 -15.51 17.39
N SER A 130 -27.29 -15.84 16.19
CA SER A 130 -26.29 -16.88 15.95
C SER A 130 -24.84 -16.37 15.96
N ALA A 131 -24.62 -15.07 15.85
CA ALA A 131 -23.28 -14.48 15.78
C ALA A 131 -22.56 -14.43 17.14
N SER A 132 -21.24 -14.61 17.11
CA SER A 132 -20.39 -14.29 18.26
C SER A 132 -20.45 -12.80 18.59
N LYS A 133 -20.72 -12.46 19.85
CA LYS A 133 -20.69 -11.08 20.35
C LYS A 133 -19.29 -10.48 20.40
N LYS A 134 -18.25 -11.32 20.41
CA LYS A 134 -16.85 -10.88 20.41
C LYS A 134 -16.30 -10.92 18.98
N PRO A 135 -15.88 -9.78 18.41
CA PRO A 135 -15.29 -9.76 17.07
C PRO A 135 -13.89 -10.36 17.08
N ARG A 136 -13.43 -10.81 15.91
CA ARG A 136 -12.04 -11.18 15.69
C ARG A 136 -11.21 -9.91 15.46
N SER A 137 -9.96 -9.91 15.93
CA SER A 137 -9.02 -8.82 15.70
C SER A 137 -8.01 -9.18 14.61
N HIS A 138 -7.64 -8.19 13.79
CA HIS A 138 -6.58 -8.29 12.81
C HIS A 138 -5.49 -7.26 13.14
N THR A 139 -4.22 -7.66 13.01
CA THR A 139 -3.09 -6.73 13.14
C THR A 139 -2.71 -6.25 11.75
N VAL A 140 -2.63 -4.93 11.58
CA VAL A 140 -2.19 -4.29 10.33
C VAL A 140 -0.95 -3.44 10.58
N THR A 141 -0.06 -3.39 9.61
CA THR A 141 1.08 -2.48 9.62
C THR A 141 0.74 -1.26 8.78
N VAL A 142 0.93 -0.07 9.33
CA VAL A 142 0.65 1.21 8.65
C VAL A 142 1.91 2.05 8.54
N LYS A 143 2.06 2.75 7.42
CA LYS A 143 3.09 3.78 7.25
C LYS A 143 2.57 5.09 7.84
N VAL A 144 3.33 5.67 8.76
CA VAL A 144 3.03 6.97 9.37
C VAL A 144 4.14 7.95 8.99
N TYR A 145 3.79 9.22 8.86
CA TYR A 145 4.74 10.31 8.59
C TYR A 145 4.88 11.16 9.85
N ASP A 146 6.11 11.44 10.26
CA ASP A 146 6.41 12.43 11.28
C ASP A 146 6.11 13.83 10.73
N ARG A 147 5.10 14.48 11.30
CA ARG A 147 4.65 15.81 10.88
C ARG A 147 5.36 16.87 11.68
N ASN A 148 5.72 17.97 11.03
CA ASN A 148 6.29 19.14 11.64
C ASN A 148 5.22 19.83 12.52
N PRO A 149 5.41 19.86 13.85
CA PRO A 149 4.43 20.45 14.75
C PRO A 149 4.23 21.95 14.51
N HIS A 150 5.23 22.67 14.00
CA HIS A 150 5.10 24.10 13.69
C HIS A 150 4.16 24.35 12.52
N VAL A 151 4.17 23.49 11.50
CA VAL A 151 3.23 23.58 10.37
C VAL A 151 1.79 23.43 10.87
N VAL A 152 1.56 22.46 11.77
CA VAL A 152 0.25 22.22 12.38
C VAL A 152 -0.20 23.43 13.19
N VAL A 153 0.63 23.93 14.10
CA VAL A 153 0.30 25.08 14.96
C VAL A 153 0.02 26.34 14.15
N VAL A 154 0.88 26.68 13.18
CA VAL A 154 0.69 27.87 12.32
C VAL A 154 -0.61 27.76 11.53
N THR A 155 -0.94 26.57 11.02
CA THR A 155 -2.19 26.34 10.30
C THR A 155 -3.42 26.54 11.19
N LEU A 156 -3.38 26.04 12.43
CA LEU A 156 -4.49 26.18 13.39
C LEU A 156 -4.65 27.63 13.86
N LEU A 157 -3.56 28.34 14.10
CA LEU A 157 -3.58 29.76 14.46
C LEU A 157 -4.15 30.61 13.33
N ARG A 158 -3.72 30.37 12.07
CA ARG A 158 -4.27 31.02 10.87
C ARG A 158 -5.78 30.86 10.77
N ALA A 159 -6.28 29.66 11.07
CA ALA A 159 -7.69 29.34 11.01
C ALA A 159 -8.53 30.01 12.11
N ASN A 160 -7.91 30.45 13.21
CA ASN A 160 -8.54 31.16 14.33
C ASN A 160 -9.88 30.52 14.80
N GLY A 161 -9.87 29.19 14.93
CA GLY A 161 -11.03 28.42 15.38
C GLY A 161 -12.19 28.35 14.39
N GLN A 162 -11.99 28.67 13.12
CA GLN A 162 -12.97 28.51 12.05
C GLN A 162 -12.46 27.53 10.99
N CYS A 163 -13.35 26.69 10.48
CA CYS A 163 -13.03 25.77 9.38
C CYS A 163 -12.73 26.57 8.10
N GLU A 164 -11.59 26.31 7.46
CA GLU A 164 -11.18 27.03 6.25
C GLU A 164 -11.92 26.57 4.98
N LYS A 165 -12.83 25.57 5.08
CA LYS A 165 -13.72 25.13 3.98
C LYS A 165 -15.15 25.66 4.12
N CYS A 166 -15.80 25.39 5.25
CA CYS A 166 -17.20 25.76 5.46
C CYS A 166 -17.40 27.04 6.27
N PHE A 167 -16.32 27.63 6.78
CA PHE A 167 -16.32 28.87 7.58
C PHE A 167 -17.09 28.79 8.92
N SER A 168 -17.61 27.62 9.28
CA SER A 168 -18.20 27.38 10.60
C SER A 168 -17.13 27.37 11.69
N LYS A 169 -17.52 27.80 12.90
CA LYS A 169 -16.69 27.65 14.10
C LYS A 169 -16.36 26.19 14.36
N ALA A 170 -15.23 25.95 15.04
CA ALA A 170 -14.86 24.65 15.55
C ALA A 170 -16.02 24.04 16.36
N PRO A 171 -16.31 22.74 16.21
CA PRO A 171 -17.48 22.11 16.84
C PRO A 171 -17.41 22.05 18.36
N PHE A 172 -16.21 22.06 18.94
CA PHE A 172 -15.99 22.04 20.39
C PHE A 172 -14.59 22.55 20.73
N THR A 173 -14.33 22.77 22.02
CA THR A 173 -13.01 23.09 22.57
C THR A 173 -12.34 21.85 23.15
N ARG A 174 -11.03 21.70 22.93
CA ARG A 174 -10.23 20.61 23.48
C ARG A 174 -10.24 20.67 25.00
N LYS A 175 -10.54 19.54 25.67
CA LYS A 175 -10.47 19.46 27.13
C LYS A 175 -9.04 19.59 27.67
N SER A 176 -8.03 19.27 26.86
CA SER A 176 -6.62 19.29 27.27
C SER A 176 -6.07 20.70 27.46
N ASP A 177 -6.49 21.66 26.63
CA ASP A 177 -5.87 22.99 26.54
C ASP A 177 -6.85 24.12 26.21
N ASN A 178 -8.16 23.83 26.16
CA ASN A 178 -9.25 24.76 25.80
C ASN A 178 -9.18 25.37 24.39
N SER A 179 -8.29 24.89 23.51
CA SER A 179 -8.20 25.38 22.14
C SER A 179 -9.37 24.88 21.25
N PRO A 180 -9.76 25.62 20.20
CA PRO A 180 -10.78 25.17 19.23
C PRO A 180 -10.34 23.88 18.50
N TYR A 181 -11.21 22.88 18.42
CA TYR A 181 -10.89 21.61 17.74
C TYR A 181 -11.07 21.70 16.21
N LEU A 182 -9.96 21.75 15.49
CA LEU A 182 -9.87 21.56 14.05
C LEU A 182 -8.79 20.51 13.72
N GLU A 183 -8.90 19.91 12.54
CA GLU A 183 -7.98 18.91 12.02
C GLU A 183 -7.19 19.49 10.84
N VAL A 184 -5.86 19.40 10.90
CA VAL A 184 -5.00 19.86 9.81
C VAL A 184 -4.91 18.77 8.74
N HIS A 185 -5.27 19.15 7.52
CA HIS A 185 -5.25 18.29 6.34
C HIS A 185 -4.27 18.84 5.31
N HIS A 186 -3.46 17.96 4.70
CA HIS A 186 -2.61 18.33 3.57
C HIS A 186 -3.42 18.28 2.28
N LYS A 187 -3.43 19.37 1.49
CA LYS A 187 -4.15 19.51 0.22
C LYS A 187 -3.62 18.49 -0.80
N ILE A 188 -2.30 18.37 -0.91
CA ILE A 188 -1.61 17.26 -1.54
C ILE A 188 -1.15 16.35 -0.40
N ARG A 189 -1.67 15.11 -0.35
CA ARG A 189 -1.38 14.19 0.76
C ARG A 189 0.11 13.87 0.82
N LEU A 190 0.65 13.70 2.03
CA LEU A 190 2.03 13.23 2.22
C LEU A 190 2.29 11.87 1.53
N ALA A 191 1.27 11.00 1.49
CA ALA A 191 1.33 9.73 0.78
C ALA A 191 1.47 9.89 -0.75
N ASP A 192 1.01 11.01 -1.31
CA ASP A 192 1.12 11.36 -2.73
C ASP A 192 2.31 12.31 -2.98
N ASN A 193 3.33 12.28 -2.11
CA ASN A 193 4.52 13.12 -2.19
C ASN A 193 4.23 14.63 -2.05
N GLY A 194 3.22 14.99 -1.27
CA GLY A 194 2.97 16.38 -0.87
C GLY A 194 3.93 16.86 0.22
N ASP A 195 4.26 18.15 0.20
CA ASP A 195 5.15 18.76 1.19
C ASP A 195 4.46 18.97 2.53
N ASP A 196 5.20 18.80 3.63
CA ASP A 196 4.73 19.19 4.95
C ASP A 196 4.98 20.69 5.18
N SER A 197 4.16 21.53 4.57
CA SER A 197 4.28 22.98 4.56
C SER A 197 2.96 23.69 4.89
N VAL A 198 3.02 24.93 5.35
CA VAL A 198 1.84 25.74 5.73
C VAL A 198 0.94 26.04 4.51
N GLU A 199 1.55 26.14 3.34
CA GLU A 199 0.86 26.39 2.06
C GLU A 199 0.09 25.15 1.62
N ASN A 200 0.63 23.96 1.89
CA ASN A 200 0.00 22.69 1.58
C ASN A 200 -1.01 22.25 2.65
N THR A 201 -1.19 22.97 3.76
CA THR A 201 -2.15 22.59 4.81
C THR A 201 -3.39 23.47 4.85
N ILE A 202 -4.48 22.86 5.35
CA ILE A 202 -5.77 23.51 5.60
C ILE A 202 -6.35 23.00 6.92
N ALA A 203 -6.91 23.88 7.75
CA ALA A 203 -7.61 23.51 8.98
C ALA A 203 -9.10 23.25 8.69
N LEU A 204 -9.58 22.05 9.00
CA LEU A 204 -10.94 21.62 8.71
C LEU A 204 -11.67 21.19 9.98
N CYS A 205 -12.98 21.41 10.03
CA CYS A 205 -13.81 20.71 11.01
C CYS A 205 -13.88 19.20 10.65
N PRO A 206 -14.23 18.32 11.62
CA PRO A 206 -14.28 16.88 11.38
C PRO A 206 -15.15 16.50 10.18
N ASN A 207 -16.31 17.15 10.02
CA ASN A 207 -17.23 16.88 8.91
C ASN A 207 -16.57 17.17 7.55
N CYS A 208 -16.01 18.38 7.38
CA CYS A 208 -15.33 18.76 6.14
C CYS A 208 -14.06 17.94 5.88
N HIS A 209 -13.37 17.51 6.93
CA HIS A 209 -12.21 16.63 6.80
C HIS A 209 -12.61 15.24 6.29
N ARG A 210 -13.68 14.66 6.84
CA ARG A 210 -14.19 13.36 6.37
C ARG A 210 -14.75 13.42 4.95
N GLU A 211 -15.49 14.47 4.62
CA GLU A 211 -15.98 14.75 3.26
C GLU A 211 -14.84 14.77 2.23
N LYS A 212 -13.67 15.36 2.58
CA LYS A 212 -12.49 15.35 1.70
C LYS A 212 -11.91 13.97 1.43
N HIS A 213 -12.12 13.03 2.34
CA HIS A 213 -11.62 11.67 2.22
C HIS A 213 -12.63 10.70 1.59
N TYR A 214 -13.94 10.91 1.82
CA TYR A 214 -14.97 9.93 1.46
C TYR A 214 -16.09 10.45 0.55
N GLY A 215 -16.24 11.77 0.38
CA GLY A 215 -17.38 12.35 -0.34
C GLY A 215 -18.54 12.63 0.59
#